data_AF-A0A521BFU2-F1
#
_entry.id   AF-A0A521BFU2-F1
#
_cell.length_a   1.000
_cell.length_b   1.000
_cell.length_c   1.000
_cell.angle_alpha   90.00
_cell.angle_beta   90.00
_cell.angle_gamma   90.00
#
_symmetry.space_group_name_H-M   'P 1'
#
loop_
_entity.id
_entity.type
_entity.pdbx_description
1 polymer ?
#
loop_
_entity_poly.entity_id
_entity_poly.type
_entity_poly.pdbx_seq_one_letter_code
_entity_poly.pdbx_strand_id
1 'polypeptide(L)'
;MKVNDIINLTNLLHLKISNGKKIITALLALSCVISGIILASAPEKKALYIESPSHLDSLINDQIFQTQIRSPQIYAYQVKVDSGLYRKVYEIDVPSRFSKTLFHINLHKQLHKYGAETPAEMHFPERDMDIYVYYHDSVQRIIRLMTDTDLDTTQTGGPSNG
;
A
#
# COMPACT_ATOMS: atom_id res chain seq x y z
N MET A 1 43.94 -27.43 -22.89
CA MET A 1 43.40 -26.06 -22.76
C MET A 1 43.22 -25.53 -24.17
N LYS A 2 41.99 -25.36 -24.64
CA LYS A 2 41.68 -25.26 -26.07
C LYS A 2 41.91 -23.83 -26.58
N VAL A 3 42.53 -23.73 -27.75
CA VAL A 3 42.87 -22.50 -28.50
C VAL A 3 41.65 -21.58 -28.75
N ASN A 4 40.43 -22.13 -28.67
CA ASN A 4 39.17 -21.40 -28.88
C ASN A 4 38.87 -20.33 -27.81
N ASP A 5 39.41 -20.43 -26.60
CA ASP A 5 39.18 -19.42 -25.55
C ASP A 5 40.05 -18.16 -25.76
N ILE A 6 41.19 -18.30 -26.44
CA ILE A 6 42.11 -17.20 -26.75
C ILE A 6 41.56 -16.35 -27.93
N ILE A 7 40.85 -16.98 -28.87
CA ILE A 7 40.24 -16.32 -30.03
C ILE A 7 39.04 -15.45 -29.62
N ASN A 8 38.24 -15.88 -28.64
CA ASN A 8 37.13 -15.07 -28.14
C ASN A 8 37.61 -13.87 -27.30
N LEU A 9 38.72 -14.02 -26.56
CA LEU A 9 39.31 -12.91 -25.81
C LEU A 9 39.98 -11.87 -26.73
N THR A 10 40.57 -12.32 -27.84
CA THR A 10 41.18 -11.41 -28.85
C THR A 10 40.14 -10.68 -29.68
N ASN A 11 38.99 -11.29 -29.99
CA ASN A 11 37.85 -10.56 -30.59
C ASN A 11 37.19 -9.58 -29.62
N LEU A 12 37.19 -9.87 -28.31
CA LEU A 12 36.75 -8.92 -27.27
C LEU A 12 37.73 -7.73 -27.11
N LEU A 13 39.04 -7.96 -27.32
CA LEU A 13 40.10 -6.95 -27.21
C LEU A 13 40.37 -6.17 -28.50
N HIS A 14 39.95 -6.66 -29.67
CA HIS A 14 40.05 -5.93 -30.95
C HIS A 14 38.99 -4.82 -31.09
N LEU A 15 38.09 -4.69 -30.10
CA LEU A 15 37.19 -3.55 -29.93
C LEU A 15 37.90 -2.35 -29.26
N LYS A 16 39.22 -2.23 -29.46
CA LYS A 16 40.02 -1.07 -29.08
C LYS A 16 40.27 -0.18 -30.31
N ILE A 17 39.70 1.03 -30.25
CA ILE A 17 40.17 2.25 -30.93
C ILE A 17 39.99 2.27 -32.46
N SER A 18 38.81 2.69 -32.92
CA SER A 18 38.78 3.47 -34.18
C SER A 18 37.84 4.67 -34.16
N ASN A 19 36.82 4.72 -33.29
CA ASN A 19 35.95 5.90 -33.19
C ASN A 19 35.23 5.91 -31.83
N GLY A 20 35.77 6.61 -30.81
CA GLY A 20 35.16 6.67 -29.47
C GLY A 20 33.67 7.06 -29.48
N LYS A 21 33.26 7.89 -30.44
CA LYS A 21 31.84 8.24 -30.68
C LYS A 21 30.96 7.04 -31.02
N LYS A 22 31.45 6.10 -31.84
CA LYS A 22 30.69 4.90 -32.27
C LYS A 22 30.53 3.89 -31.14
N ILE A 23 31.53 3.74 -30.26
CA ILE A 23 31.47 2.84 -29.11
C ILE A 23 30.44 3.33 -28.10
N ILE A 24 30.41 4.64 -27.80
CA ILE A 24 29.42 5.23 -26.89
C ILE A 24 28.01 5.02 -27.44
N THR A 25 27.79 5.27 -28.74
CA THR A 25 26.48 5.04 -29.37
C THR A 25 26.06 3.57 -29.31
N ALA A 26 26.98 2.63 -29.52
CA ALA A 26 26.69 1.20 -29.43
C ALA A 26 26.34 0.78 -27.99
N LEU A 27 27.04 1.30 -26.99
CA LEU A 27 26.74 1.05 -25.58
C LEU A 27 25.38 1.62 -25.17
N LEU A 28 25.06 2.83 -25.64
CA LEU A 28 23.76 3.46 -25.39
C LEU A 28 22.62 2.66 -26.02
N ALA A 29 22.79 2.25 -27.29
CA ALA A 29 21.81 1.43 -28.00
C ALA A 29 21.57 0.09 -27.28
N LEU A 30 22.64 -0.56 -26.82
CA LEU A 30 22.53 -1.80 -26.04
C LEU A 30 21.76 -1.59 -24.73
N SER A 31 22.04 -0.51 -24.00
CA SER A 31 21.30 -0.14 -22.78
C SER A 31 19.81 0.07 -23.07
N CYS A 32 19.47 0.80 -24.14
CA CYS A 32 18.09 1.06 -24.52
C CYS A 32 17.35 -0.22 -24.92
N VAL A 33 18.01 -1.14 -25.64
CA VAL A 33 17.42 -2.43 -26.01
C VAL A 33 17.17 -3.28 -24.77
N ILE A 34 18.12 -3.35 -23.83
CA ILE A 34 17.93 -4.07 -22.56
C ILE A 34 16.77 -3.47 -21.76
N SER A 35 16.71 -2.14 -21.63
CA SER A 35 15.58 -1.47 -20.97
C SER A 35 14.24 -1.75 -21.66
N GLY A 36 14.21 -1.75 -23.00
CA GLY A 36 13.02 -2.07 -23.78
C GLY A 36 12.53 -3.51 -23.58
N ILE A 37 13.46 -4.47 -23.55
CA ILE A 37 13.15 -5.89 -23.29
C ILE A 37 12.60 -6.08 -21.88
N ILE A 38 13.21 -5.43 -20.88
CA ILE A 38 12.71 -5.47 -19.49
C ILE A 38 11.29 -4.91 -19.41
N LEU A 39 11.02 -3.79 -20.09
CA LEU A 39 9.70 -3.16 -20.10
C LEU A 39 8.65 -4.01 -20.82
N ALA A 40 9.00 -4.63 -21.95
CA ALA A 40 8.10 -5.50 -22.71
C ALA A 40 7.86 -6.87 -22.03
N SER A 41 8.83 -7.32 -21.22
CA SER A 41 8.75 -8.58 -20.48
C SER A 41 8.22 -8.40 -19.05
N ALA A 42 7.94 -7.15 -18.65
CA ALA A 42 7.30 -6.89 -17.38
C ALA A 42 5.89 -7.51 -17.43
N PRO A 43 5.54 -8.45 -16.53
CA PRO A 43 4.20 -9.02 -16.52
C PRO A 43 3.21 -7.89 -16.33
N GLU A 44 2.17 -7.84 -17.17
CA GLU A 44 1.04 -6.95 -16.95
C GLU A 44 0.56 -7.18 -15.52
N LYS A 45 0.73 -6.17 -14.65
CA LYS A 45 0.11 -6.21 -13.33
C LYS A 45 -1.37 -6.33 -13.61
N LYS A 46 -1.95 -7.52 -13.39
CA LYS A 46 -3.40 -7.68 -13.39
C LYS A 46 -3.93 -6.70 -12.36
N ALA A 47 -4.47 -5.59 -12.85
CA ALA A 47 -5.10 -4.60 -12.01
C ALA A 47 -6.26 -5.30 -11.32
N LEU A 48 -6.16 -5.49 -10.02
CA LEU A 48 -7.30 -5.93 -9.23
C LEU A 48 -8.22 -4.71 -9.16
N TYR A 49 -9.51 -4.91 -9.42
CA TYR A 49 -10.48 -3.82 -9.38
C TYR A 49 -11.43 -4.02 -8.21
N ILE A 50 -11.88 -2.91 -7.63
CA ILE A 50 -12.95 -2.93 -6.64
C ILE A 50 -14.27 -3.02 -7.42
N GLU A 51 -14.79 -4.23 -7.56
CA GLU A 51 -16.01 -4.52 -8.34
C GLU A 51 -17.26 -3.85 -7.75
N SER A 52 -17.29 -3.65 -6.43
CA SER A 52 -18.46 -3.09 -5.74
C SER A 52 -18.09 -2.38 -4.43
N PRO A 53 -18.93 -1.44 -3.97
CA PRO A 53 -18.75 -0.81 -2.66
C PRO A 53 -18.76 -1.80 -1.49
N SER A 54 -19.46 -2.94 -1.62
CA SER A 54 -19.47 -3.99 -0.60
C SER A 54 -18.16 -4.78 -0.58
N HIS A 55 -17.50 -4.97 -1.73
CA HIS A 55 -16.17 -5.58 -1.76
C HIS A 55 -15.14 -4.72 -1.01
N LEU A 56 -15.18 -3.39 -1.18
CA LEU A 56 -14.33 -2.49 -0.39
C LEU A 56 -14.62 -2.59 1.12
N ASP A 57 -15.90 -2.63 1.48
CA ASP A 57 -16.31 -2.78 2.88
C ASP A 57 -15.79 -4.10 3.48
N SER A 58 -15.81 -5.20 2.72
CA SER A 58 -15.23 -6.48 3.12
C SER A 58 -13.73 -6.37 3.37
N LEU A 59 -12.97 -5.73 2.45
CA LEU A 59 -11.52 -5.55 2.62
C LEU A 59 -11.17 -4.74 3.87
N ILE A 60 -11.94 -3.68 4.14
CA ILE A 60 -11.79 -2.87 5.36
C ILE A 60 -12.11 -3.70 6.61
N ASN A 61 -13.24 -4.42 6.60
CA ASN A 61 -13.66 -5.26 7.72
C ASN A 61 -12.65 -6.37 8.01
N ASP A 62 -12.07 -7.00 6.98
CA ASP A 62 -11.03 -8.02 7.12
C ASP A 62 -9.79 -7.44 7.83
N GLN A 63 -9.39 -6.21 7.47
CA GLN A 63 -8.27 -5.54 8.13
C GLN A 63 -8.57 -5.22 9.60
N ILE A 64 -9.78 -4.77 9.90
CA ILE A 64 -10.21 -4.50 11.29
C ILE A 64 -10.22 -5.81 12.09
N PHE A 65 -10.76 -6.88 11.53
CA PHE A 65 -10.82 -8.20 12.16
C PHE A 65 -9.42 -8.76 12.46
N GLN A 66 -8.47 -8.60 11.53
CA GLN A 66 -7.07 -9.02 11.73
C GLN A 66 -6.40 -8.31 12.91
N THR A 67 -6.86 -7.11 13.28
CA THR A 67 -6.33 -6.37 14.42
C THR A 67 -6.95 -6.71 15.76
N GLN A 68 -7.84 -7.72 15.81
CA GLN A 68 -8.48 -8.21 17.04
C GLN A 68 -9.26 -7.14 17.82
N ILE A 69 -9.66 -6.06 17.14
CA ILE A 69 -10.54 -5.02 17.70
C ILE A 69 -11.92 -5.65 17.92
N ARG A 70 -12.49 -5.41 19.10
CA ARG A 70 -13.77 -6.02 19.48
C ARG A 70 -14.92 -5.28 18.80
N SER A 71 -15.98 -6.00 18.44
CA SER A 71 -17.16 -5.41 17.79
C SER A 71 -17.76 -4.18 18.49
N PRO A 72 -17.81 -4.08 19.83
CA PRO A 72 -18.34 -2.89 20.51
C PRO A 72 -17.53 -1.62 20.28
N GLN A 73 -16.29 -1.75 19.80
CA GLN A 73 -15.38 -0.63 19.53
C GLN A 73 -15.51 -0.12 18.10
N ILE A 74 -16.40 -0.71 17.29
CA ILE A 74 -16.53 -0.41 15.85
C ILE A 74 -17.92 0.14 15.59
N TYR A 75 -17.96 1.40 15.15
CA TYR A 75 -19.18 2.07 14.74
C TYR A 75 -19.12 2.35 13.24
N ALA A 76 -20.20 2.05 12.52
CA ALA A 76 -20.30 2.35 11.10
C ALA A 76 -21.57 3.15 10.84
N TYR A 77 -21.41 4.34 10.30
CA TYR A 77 -22.53 5.25 10.00
C TYR A 77 -22.32 5.96 8.67
N GLN A 78 -23.37 6.62 8.18
CA GLN A 78 -23.31 7.41 6.95
C GLN A 78 -23.41 8.89 7.27
N VAL A 79 -22.53 9.67 6.67
CA VAL A 79 -22.51 11.13 6.78
C VAL A 79 -22.94 11.72 5.44
N LYS A 80 -23.92 12.63 5.49
CA LYS A 80 -24.34 13.40 4.31
C LYS A 80 -23.29 14.48 4.02
N VAL A 81 -22.71 14.43 2.83
CA VAL A 81 -21.69 15.39 2.39
C VAL A 81 -22.32 16.50 1.55
N ASP A 82 -23.32 16.15 0.74
CA ASP A 82 -24.07 17.08 -0.11
C ASP A 82 -25.50 16.55 -0.33
N SER A 83 -26.30 17.30 -1.07
CA SER A 83 -27.71 17.14 -1.44
C SER A 83 -28.16 15.71 -1.78
N GLY A 84 -27.28 14.84 -2.27
CA GLY A 84 -27.55 13.41 -2.48
C GLY A 84 -26.35 12.49 -2.29
N LEU A 85 -25.23 12.99 -1.75
CA LEU A 85 -24.00 12.21 -1.57
C LEU A 85 -23.84 11.82 -0.11
N TYR A 86 -23.82 10.52 0.15
CA TYR A 86 -23.53 9.93 1.45
C TYR A 86 -22.17 9.25 1.42
N ARG A 87 -21.38 9.45 2.48
CA ARG A 87 -20.12 8.73 2.70
C ARG A 87 -20.24 7.87 3.93
N LYS A 88 -19.78 6.63 3.84
CA LYS A 88 -19.74 5.73 4.98
C LYS A 88 -18.46 5.97 5.78
N VAL A 89 -18.64 6.14 7.08
CA VAL A 89 -17.59 6.37 8.07
C VAL A 89 -17.52 5.15 8.98
N TYR A 90 -16.31 4.66 9.19
CA TYR A 90 -15.97 3.69 10.21
C TYR A 90 -15.27 4.44 11.33
N GLU A 91 -15.82 4.40 12.53
CA GLU A 91 -15.23 4.98 13.73
C GLU A 91 -14.85 3.83 14.65
N ILE A 92 -13.58 3.82 15.05
CA ILE A 92 -12.99 2.70 15.77
C ILE A 92 -12.26 3.21 17.00
N ASP A 93 -12.77 2.84 18.16
CA ASP A 93 -12.14 3.15 19.44
C ASP A 93 -10.99 2.18 19.68
N VAL A 94 -9.79 2.72 19.82
CA VAL A 94 -8.57 1.94 20.01
C VAL A 94 -7.83 2.38 21.28
N PRO A 95 -7.21 1.44 22.01
CA PRO A 95 -6.43 1.78 23.19
C PRO A 95 -5.23 2.67 22.81
N SER A 96 -4.68 3.41 23.77
CA SER A 96 -3.59 4.37 23.53
C SER A 96 -2.31 3.70 22.99
N ARG A 97 -2.11 2.44 23.35
CA ARG A 97 -1.00 1.58 22.88
C ARG A 97 -1.21 0.98 21.48
N PHE A 98 -2.39 1.14 20.88
CA PHE A 98 -2.66 0.64 19.54
C PHE A 98 -1.83 1.37 18.49
N SER A 99 -1.11 0.63 17.66
CA SER A 99 -0.30 1.21 16.60
C SER A 99 -1.16 1.59 15.39
N LYS A 100 -1.73 2.80 15.43
CA LYS A 100 -2.54 3.38 14.34
C LYS A 100 -1.78 3.43 13.01
N THR A 101 -0.48 3.77 13.06
CA THR A 101 0.39 3.79 11.89
C THR A 101 0.57 2.40 11.28
N LEU A 102 0.71 1.34 12.10
CA LEU A 102 0.83 -0.01 11.58
C LEU A 102 -0.48 -0.48 10.94
N PHE A 103 -1.62 -0.18 11.58
CA PHE A 103 -2.93 -0.43 11.00
C PHE A 103 -3.06 0.26 9.62
N HIS A 104 -2.71 1.54 9.55
CA HIS A 104 -2.74 2.32 8.31
C HIS A 104 -1.84 1.74 7.21
N ILE A 105 -0.60 1.36 7.54
CA ILE A 105 0.31 0.73 6.58
C ILE A 105 -0.26 -0.56 6.03
N ASN A 106 -0.85 -1.41 6.88
CA ASN A 106 -1.41 -2.68 6.45
C ASN A 106 -2.66 -2.49 5.59
N LEU A 107 -3.56 -1.59 5.99
CA LEU A 107 -4.71 -1.19 5.20
C LEU A 107 -4.28 -0.66 3.82
N HIS A 108 -3.30 0.26 3.80
CA HIS A 108 -2.77 0.82 2.56
C HIS A 108 -2.23 -0.27 1.64
N LYS A 109 -1.39 -1.18 2.16
CA LYS A 109 -0.83 -2.30 1.38
C LYS A 109 -1.92 -3.22 0.81
N GLN A 110 -3.02 -3.42 1.54
CA GLN A 110 -4.14 -4.24 1.06
C GLN A 110 -4.91 -3.53 -0.06
N LEU A 111 -5.26 -2.25 0.14
CA LEU A 111 -6.10 -1.49 -0.77
C LEU A 111 -5.36 -0.97 -2.00
N HIS A 112 -4.07 -0.64 -1.89
CA HIS A 112 -3.23 -0.18 -3.00
C HIS A 112 -3.10 -1.22 -4.11
N LYS A 113 -3.22 -2.52 -3.79
CA LYS A 113 -3.27 -3.60 -4.81
C LYS A 113 -4.47 -3.47 -5.75
N TYR A 114 -5.52 -2.79 -5.29
CA TYR A 114 -6.74 -2.52 -6.04
C TYR A 114 -6.78 -1.11 -6.63
N GLY A 115 -5.68 -0.36 -6.56
CA GLY A 115 -5.60 1.03 -7.02
C GLY A 115 -6.31 2.04 -6.12
N ALA A 116 -6.60 1.68 -4.86
CA ALA A 116 -7.13 2.61 -3.88
C ALA A 116 -6.00 3.26 -3.06
N GLU A 117 -6.11 4.57 -2.86
CA GLU A 117 -5.16 5.37 -2.08
C GLU A 117 -5.73 5.63 -0.68
N THR A 118 -4.84 5.73 0.30
CA THR A 118 -5.27 5.90 1.70
C THR A 118 -4.45 6.98 2.41
N PRO A 119 -4.54 8.26 2.03
CA PRO A 119 -3.94 9.33 2.82
C PRO A 119 -4.54 9.36 4.24
N ALA A 120 -3.72 9.72 5.21
CA ALA A 120 -4.12 9.82 6.60
C ALA A 120 -3.72 11.16 7.21
N GLU A 121 -4.56 11.65 8.12
CA GLU A 121 -4.37 12.86 8.89
C GLU A 121 -4.35 12.48 10.38
N MET A 122 -3.39 13.02 11.12
CA MET A 122 -3.24 12.77 12.56
C MET A 122 -3.65 14.01 13.34
N HIS A 123 -4.58 13.84 14.27
CA HIS A 123 -5.08 14.90 15.14
C HIS A 123 -4.39 14.81 16.50
N PHE A 124 -3.92 15.96 16.98
CA PHE A 124 -3.24 16.11 18.26
C PHE A 124 -4.06 17.05 19.16
N PRO A 125 -4.02 16.87 20.49
CA PRO A 125 -3.12 16.00 21.28
C PRO A 125 -3.57 14.55 21.44
N GLU A 126 -4.81 14.20 21.11
CA GLU A 126 -5.43 12.91 21.41
C GLU A 126 -4.75 11.74 20.65
N ARG A 127 -4.02 12.04 19.58
CA ARG A 127 -3.38 11.08 18.65
C ARG A 127 -4.43 10.24 17.92
N ASP A 128 -5.50 10.89 17.53
CA ASP A 128 -6.53 10.31 16.67
C ASP A 128 -6.04 10.34 15.22
N MET A 129 -6.55 9.41 14.40
CA MET A 129 -6.13 9.30 13.01
C MET A 129 -7.33 9.11 12.09
N ASP A 130 -7.47 10.03 11.15
CA ASP A 130 -8.44 9.94 10.07
C ASP A 130 -7.76 9.39 8.83
N ILE A 131 -8.29 8.31 8.27
CA ILE A 131 -7.80 7.68 7.05
C ILE A 131 -8.90 7.82 5.99
N TYR A 132 -8.55 8.44 4.87
CA TYR A 132 -9.47 8.64 3.76
C TYR A 132 -9.19 7.61 2.69
N VAL A 133 -10.17 6.79 2.33
CA VAL A 133 -10.04 5.79 1.27
C VAL A 133 -10.49 6.41 -0.06
N TYR A 134 -9.52 6.70 -0.91
CA TYR A 134 -9.73 7.22 -2.25
C TYR A 134 -9.77 6.10 -3.28
N TYR A 135 -10.74 6.17 -4.19
CA TYR A 135 -10.81 5.32 -5.37
C TYR A 135 -11.37 6.12 -6.53
N HIS A 136 -10.70 6.07 -7.69
CA HIS A 136 -11.02 6.91 -8.86
C HIS A 136 -11.23 8.39 -8.47
N ASP A 137 -10.23 8.99 -7.81
CA ASP A 137 -10.20 10.40 -7.43
C ASP A 137 -11.35 10.88 -6.51
N SER A 138 -12.03 9.95 -5.83
CA SER A 138 -13.12 10.27 -4.92
C SER A 138 -13.01 9.51 -3.60
N VAL A 139 -13.36 10.19 -2.50
CA VAL A 139 -13.40 9.59 -1.17
C VAL A 139 -14.60 8.65 -1.09
N GLN A 140 -14.31 7.34 -1.03
CA GLN A 140 -15.31 6.30 -0.89
C GLN A 140 -15.68 6.06 0.57
N ARG A 141 -14.66 6.02 1.45
CA ARG A 141 -14.81 5.72 2.89
C ARG A 141 -13.90 6.60 3.72
N ILE A 142 -14.29 6.81 4.97
CA ILE A 142 -13.46 7.44 6.00
C ILE A 142 -13.35 6.45 7.15
N ILE A 143 -12.14 6.26 7.67
CA ILE A 143 -11.88 5.43 8.84
C ILE A 143 -11.26 6.33 9.90
N ARG A 144 -11.93 6.49 11.04
CA ARG A 144 -11.48 7.29 12.18
C ARG A 144 -11.01 6.34 13.27
N LEU A 145 -9.75 6.47 13.67
CA LEU A 145 -9.17 5.74 14.78
C LEU A 145 -9.13 6.68 15.99
N MET A 146 -10.08 6.52 16.89
CA MET A 146 -10.25 7.35 18.09
C MET A 146 -9.49 6.71 19.25
N THR A 147 -8.74 7.52 19.99
CA THR A 147 -8.00 7.04 21.16
C THR A 147 -8.90 7.04 22.38
N ASP A 148 -9.20 5.85 22.88
CA ASP A 148 -9.95 5.69 24.14
C ASP A 148 -9.04 5.09 25.21
N THR A 149 -8.76 5.89 26.25
CA THR A 149 -7.91 5.49 27.39
C THR A 149 -8.61 4.49 28.31
N ASP A 150 -9.93 4.41 28.31
CA ASP A 150 -10.67 3.47 29.17
C ASP A 150 -10.44 2.02 28.70
N LEU A 151 -10.18 1.84 27.40
CA LEU A 151 -9.80 0.56 26.81
C LEU A 151 -8.41 0.05 27.24
N ASP A 152 -7.54 0.92 27.76
CA ASP A 152 -6.22 0.52 28.24
C ASP A 152 -6.33 -0.41 29.46
N THR A 153 -7.32 -0.16 30.33
CA THR A 153 -7.53 -0.91 31.58
C THR A 153 -8.18 -2.27 31.32
N THR A 154 -9.15 -2.31 30.40
CA THR A 154 -9.98 -3.49 30.08
C THR A 154 -9.20 -4.63 29.43
N GLN A 155 -8.05 -4.34 28.83
CA GLN A 155 -7.18 -5.36 28.23
C GLN A 155 -6.11 -5.91 29.19
N THR A 156 -6.00 -5.39 30.41
CA THR A 156 -5.08 -5.87 31.47
C THR A 156 -5.79 -6.64 32.59
N GLY A 157 -7.13 -6.68 32.60
CA GLY A 157 -7.92 -7.42 33.57
C GLY A 157 -8.04 -8.91 33.24
N GLY A 158 -7.08 -9.72 33.71
CA GLY A 158 -7.34 -11.14 33.97
C GLY A 158 -8.39 -11.31 35.07
N PRO A 159 -9.10 -12.45 35.15
CA PRO A 159 -10.21 -12.64 36.07
C PRO A 159 -9.74 -12.52 37.53
N SER A 160 -10.25 -11.53 38.26
CA SER A 160 -10.22 -11.54 39.71
C SER A 160 -11.37 -12.43 40.19
N ASN A 161 -11.04 -13.67 40.56
CA ASN A 161 -11.96 -14.55 41.28
C ASN A 161 -12.30 -13.89 42.62
N GLY A 162 -13.57 -13.48 42.76
CA GLY A 162 -14.23 -13.19 44.04
C GLY A 162 -15.22 -14.29 44.35
#